data_AF-A0A1V5LHI2-F1
#
_entry.id   AF-A0A1V5LHI2-F1
#
_cell.length_a   1.000
_cell.length_b   1.000
_cell.length_c   1.000
_cell.angle_alpha   90.00
_cell.angle_beta   90.00
_cell.angle_gamma   90.00
#
_symmetry.space_group_name_H-M   'P 1'
#
loop_
_entity.id
_entity.type
_entity.pdbx_description
1 polymer ?
#
loop_
_entity_poly.entity_id
_entity_poly.type
_entity_poly.pdbx_seq_one_letter_code
_entity_poly.pdbx_strand_id
1 'polypeptide(L)' 'MELPDVGFIELEDAETGETWLLDTADEGTRRAFSKRAQQGRGGRQKLFRSMNVDQVEINTRASYVEPLIRFFKMRAKRYR' A
#
# COMPACT_ATOMS: atom_id res chain seq x y z
N MET A 1 -5.77 3.10 -3.56
CA MET A 1 -6.03 3.63 -2.21
C MET A 1 -6.53 5.03 -2.44
N GLU A 2 -7.64 5.39 -1.85
CA GLU A 2 -8.35 6.63 -2.13
C GLU A 2 -8.68 7.29 -0.81
N LEU A 3 -8.62 8.62 -0.79
CA LEU A 3 -9.09 9.39 0.34
C LEU A 3 -10.61 9.57 0.21
N PRO A 4 -11.38 9.31 1.27
CA PRO A 4 -12.80 9.62 1.28
C PRO A 4 -13.02 11.13 1.29
N ASP A 5 -14.17 11.58 0.80
CA ASP A 5 -14.59 12.98 0.88
C ASP A 5 -15.29 13.23 2.21
N VAL A 6 -14.53 13.68 3.22
CA VAL A 6 -15.04 13.94 4.58
C VAL A 6 -14.65 15.32 5.11
N GLY A 7 -14.18 16.22 4.23
CA GLY A 7 -13.71 17.55 4.60
C GLY A 7 -12.33 17.53 5.28
N PHE A 8 -12.12 18.39 6.27
CA PHE A 8 -10.86 18.46 7.00
C PHE A 8 -10.68 17.28 7.95
N ILE A 9 -9.54 16.61 7.85
CA ILE A 9 -9.11 15.57 8.77
C ILE A 9 -7.73 15.91 9.34
N GLU A 10 -7.53 15.59 10.61
CA GLU A 10 -6.22 15.60 11.23
C GLU A 10 -5.59 14.21 11.07
N LEU A 11 -4.40 14.16 10.52
CA LEU A 11 -3.61 12.94 10.35
C LEU A 11 -2.45 12.98 11.32
N GLU A 12 -2.28 11.93 12.11
CA GLU A 12 -1.14 11.74 12.99
C GLU A 12 -0.25 10.62 12.44
N ASP A 13 1.05 10.88 12.36
CA ASP A 13 2.04 9.84 12.13
C ASP A 13 2.24 9.00 13.39
N ALA A 14 1.87 7.73 13.33
CA ALA A 14 2.00 6.81 14.45
C ALA A 14 3.45 6.52 14.87
N GLU A 15 4.45 6.81 14.02
CA GLU A 15 5.87 6.58 14.31
C GLU A 15 6.54 7.80 14.97
N THR A 16 6.14 9.01 14.56
CA THR A 16 6.79 10.26 14.99
C THR A 16 5.93 11.15 15.88
N GLY A 17 4.60 10.99 15.85
CA GLY A 17 3.63 11.86 16.49
C GLY A 17 3.39 13.18 15.77
N GLU A 18 3.91 13.37 14.55
CA GLU A 18 3.66 14.58 13.76
C GLU A 18 2.20 14.63 13.27
N THR A 19 1.57 15.79 13.38
CA THR A 19 0.17 16.01 12.98
C THR A 19 0.05 16.93 11.78
N TRP A 20 -0.78 16.57 10.80
CA TRP A 20 -1.11 17.41 9.64
C TRP A 20 -2.62 17.60 9.51
N LEU A 21 -3.03 18.81 9.19
CA LEU A 21 -4.40 19.11 8.79
C LEU A 21 -4.53 18.96 7.26
N LEU A 22 -5.41 18.07 6.81
CA LEU A 22 -5.62 17.76 5.40
C LEU A 22 -7.06 18.06 5.00
N ASP A 23 -7.26 18.84 3.94
CA ASP A 23 -8.56 18.98 3.29
C ASP A 23 -8.79 17.82 2.30
N THR A 24 -9.73 16.94 2.61
CA THR A 24 -10.13 15.84 1.73
C THR A 24 -11.29 16.18 0.82
N ALA A 25 -11.93 17.35 0.96
CA ALA A 25 -13.00 17.80 0.05
C ALA A 25 -12.44 18.29 -1.30
N ASP A 26 -11.19 18.72 -1.32
CA ASP A 26 -10.50 19.06 -2.57
C ASP A 26 -10.24 17.81 -3.44
N GLU A 27 -10.88 17.77 -4.60
CA GLU A 27 -10.72 16.67 -5.56
C GLU A 27 -9.28 16.55 -6.07
N GLY A 28 -8.57 17.69 -6.21
CA GLY A 28 -7.17 17.72 -6.62
C GLY A 28 -6.27 16.93 -5.67
N THR A 29 -6.45 17.15 -4.37
CA THR A 29 -5.78 16.47 -3.27
C THR A 29 -6.07 14.97 -3.28
N ARG A 30 -7.35 14.56 -3.39
CA ARG A 30 -7.72 13.13 -3.48
C ARG A 30 -7.09 12.43 -4.68
N ARG A 31 -7.10 13.08 -5.86
CA ARG A 31 -6.49 12.55 -7.10
C ARG A 31 -4.98 12.44 -6.99
N ALA A 32 -4.33 13.47 -6.47
CA ALA A 32 -2.88 13.48 -6.25
C ALA A 32 -2.45 12.37 -5.30
N PHE A 33 -3.19 12.17 -4.20
CA PHE A 33 -2.96 11.08 -3.26
C PHE A 33 -3.08 9.70 -3.93
N SER A 34 -4.19 9.44 -4.63
CA SER A 34 -4.40 8.14 -5.30
C SER A 34 -3.29 7.86 -6.33
N LYS A 35 -2.91 8.86 -7.12
CA LYS A 35 -1.81 8.76 -8.09
C LYS A 35 -0.48 8.45 -7.40
N ARG A 36 -0.13 9.18 -6.34
CA ARG A 36 1.12 8.95 -5.58
C ARG A 36 1.14 7.57 -4.94
N ALA A 37 0.02 7.12 -4.37
CA ALA A 37 -0.12 5.79 -3.79
C ALA A 37 0.07 4.67 -4.85
N GLN A 38 -0.53 4.83 -6.04
CA GLN A 38 -0.35 3.89 -7.15
C GLN A 38 1.09 3.86 -7.66
N GLN A 39 1.70 5.03 -7.86
CA GLN A 39 3.11 5.14 -8.27
C GLN A 39 4.06 4.51 -7.24
N GLY A 40 3.85 4.75 -5.95
CA GLY A 40 4.65 4.14 -4.88
C GLY A 40 4.51 2.62 -4.80
N ARG A 41 3.31 2.07 -5.05
CA ARG A 41 3.10 0.62 -5.16
C ARG A 41 3.83 0.03 -6.37
N GLY A 42 3.64 0.62 -7.55
CA GLY A 42 4.30 0.16 -8.78
C GLY A 42 5.82 0.28 -8.71
N GLY A 43 6.34 1.36 -8.10
CA GLY A 43 7.76 1.56 -7.86
C GLY A 43 8.37 0.49 -6.96
N ARG A 44 7.75 0.20 -5.81
CA ARG A 44 8.20 -0.87 -4.90
C ARG A 44 8.17 -2.25 -5.55
N GLN A 45 7.12 -2.57 -6.31
CA GLN A 45 7.03 -3.83 -7.03
C GLN A 45 8.16 -3.98 -8.06
N LYS A 46 8.45 -2.93 -8.83
CA LYS A 46 9.58 -2.92 -9.78
C LYS A 46 10.92 -3.09 -9.07
N LEU A 47 11.11 -2.37 -7.96
CA LEU A 47 12.34 -2.43 -7.16
C LEU A 47 12.59 -3.85 -6.62
N PHE A 48 11.59 -4.48 -5.99
CA PHE A 48 11.72 -5.83 -5.46
C PHE A 48 11.98 -6.86 -6.56
N ARG A 49 11.28 -6.75 -7.70
CA ARG A 49 11.57 -7.59 -8.87
C ARG A 49 13.01 -7.44 -9.38
N SER A 50 13.53 -6.21 -9.42
CA SER A 50 14.91 -5.96 -9.88
C SER A 50 15.96 -6.57 -8.95
N MET A 51 15.62 -6.78 -7.67
CA MET A 51 16.48 -7.40 -6.66
C MET A 51 16.21 -8.90 -6.47
N ASN A 52 15.36 -9.52 -7.30
CA ASN A 52 14.88 -10.90 -7.13
C ASN A 52 14.28 -11.18 -5.73
N VAL A 53 13.66 -10.16 -5.11
CA VAL A 53 12.95 -10.28 -3.85
C VAL A 53 11.48 -10.58 -4.15
N ASP A 54 11.01 -11.74 -3.68
CA ASP A 54 9.59 -12.10 -3.78
C ASP A 54 8.76 -11.27 -2.77
N GLN A 55 7.58 -10.79 -3.16
CA GLN A 55 6.66 -10.03 -2.30
C GLN A 55 5.30 -10.71 -2.18
N VAL A 56 4.62 -10.54 -1.04
CA VAL A 56 3.23 -10.93 -0.83
C VAL A 56 2.42 -9.70 -0.42
N GLU A 57 1.32 -9.44 -1.13
CA GLU A 57 0.39 -8.38 -0.75
C GLU A 57 -0.68 -8.96 0.17
N ILE A 58 -0.86 -8.32 1.34
CA ILE A 58 -1.85 -8.70 2.34
C ILE A 58 -2.85 -7.56 2.47
N ASN A 59 -4.14 -7.91 2.46
CA ASN A 59 -5.23 -6.98 2.72
C ASN A 59 -5.72 -7.21 4.15
N THR A 60 -5.74 -6.16 4.97
CA THR A 60 -6.18 -6.22 6.38
C THR A 60 -7.67 -6.54 6.55
N ARG A 61 -8.47 -6.39 5.48
CA ARG A 61 -9.90 -6.71 5.45
C ARG A 61 -10.21 -8.11 4.91
N ALA A 62 -9.20 -8.85 4.47
CA ALA A 62 -9.36 -10.21 3.93
C ALA A 62 -8.48 -11.20 4.70
N SER A 63 -8.77 -12.49 4.57
CA SER A 63 -7.91 -13.53 5.15
C SER A 63 -6.51 -13.48 4.52
N TYR A 64 -5.49 -13.33 5.37
CA TYR A 64 -4.08 -13.35 4.96
C TYR A 64 -3.55 -14.78 4.75
N VAL A 65 -4.27 -15.80 5.22
CA VAL A 65 -3.84 -17.20 5.16
C VAL A 65 -3.65 -17.65 3.71
N GLU A 66 -4.63 -17.38 2.87
CA GLU A 66 -4.65 -17.83 1.48
C GLU A 66 -3.52 -17.20 0.63
N PRO A 67 -3.27 -15.87 0.67
CA PRO A 67 -2.10 -15.25 0.05
C PRO A 67 -0.77 -15.86 0.50
N LEU A 68 -0.60 -16.11 1.81
CA LEU A 68 0.64 -16.68 2.35
C LEU A 68 0.87 -18.12 1.87
N ILE A 69 -0.18 -18.97 1.87
CA ILE A 69 -0.07 -20.34 1.36
C ILE A 69 0.38 -20.33 -0.11
N ARG A 70 -0.23 -19.49 -0.95
CA ARG A 70 0.15 -19.37 -2.37
C ARG A 70 1.60 -18.91 -2.53
N PHE A 71 2.01 -17.93 -1.74
CA PHE A 71 3.38 -17.40 -1.74
C PHE A 71 4.42 -18.50 -1.45
N PHE A 72 4.25 -19.24 -0.36
CA PHE A 72 5.17 -20.32 0.00
C PHE A 72 5.14 -21.48 -1.00
N LYS A 73 3.98 -21.84 -1.56
CA LYS A 73 3.88 -22.86 -2.63
C LYS A 73 4.63 -22.45 -3.89
N MET A 74 4.50 -21.19 -4.33
CA MET A 74 5.23 -20.66 -5.48
C MET A 74 6.74 -20.75 -5.25
N ARG A 75 7.18 -20.34 -4.07
CA ARG A 75 8.59 -20.33 -3.69
C ARG A 75 9.16 -21.76 -3.60
N ALA A 76 8.42 -22.71 -3.02
CA ALA A 76 8.83 -24.12 -2.97
C ALA A 76 9.00 -24.75 -4.37
N LYS A 77 8.16 -24.38 -5.35
CA LYS A 77 8.31 -24.86 -6.73
C LYS A 77 9.60 -24.38 -7.42
N ARG A 78 10.16 -23.24 -7.00
CA ARG A 78 11.40 -22.69 -7.59
C ARG A 78 12.66 -23.42 -7.12
N TYR A 79 12.59 -24.12 -5.98
CA TYR A 79 13.69 -24.91 -5.42
C TYR A 79 13.59 -26.42 -5.71
N ARG A 80 12.65 -26.81 -6.57
CA ARG A 80 12.44 -28.20 -7.02
C ARG A 80 12.99 -28.41 -8.42
#